data_AF-A0A434CKH1-F1
#
_entry.id   AF-A0A434CKH1-F1
#
_cell.length_a   1.000
_cell.length_b   1.000
_cell.length_c   1.000
_cell.angle_alpha   90.00
_cell.angle_beta   90.00
_cell.angle_gamma   90.00
#
_symmetry.space_group_name_H-M   'P 1'
#
loop_
_entity.id
_entity.type
_entity.pdbx_description
1 polymer ?
#
loop_
_entity_poly.entity_id
_entity_poly.type
_entity_poly.pdbx_seq_one_letter_code
_entity_poly.pdbx_strand_id
1 'polypeptide(L)'
;GEAARAAGTYAEPVLLQVADSQPRADARIREVAQRLMTGLGLKDVFSIDFRVEADDTIHLIEFEVCPGLPCFDFRAYCRTHWEMGLADAMAETAANRFFTSPTG
;
A
#
# COMPACT_ATOMS: atom_id res chain seq x y z
N GLY A 1 10.38 5.15 15.72
CA GLY A 1 11.45 6.16 15.76
C GLY A 1 12.72 5.56 16.32
N GLU A 2 13.89 6.05 15.90
CA GLU A 2 15.20 5.55 16.36
C GLU A 2 15.35 5.53 17.89
N ALA A 3 14.85 6.55 18.59
CA ALA A 3 14.87 6.61 20.05
C ALA A 3 14.13 5.43 20.72
N ALA A 4 12.97 5.03 20.19
CA ALA A 4 12.22 3.87 20.68
C ALA A 4 12.92 2.54 20.33
N ARG A 5 13.62 2.47 19.19
CA ARG A 5 14.43 1.29 18.83
C ARG A 5 15.64 1.15 19.75
N ALA A 6 16.34 2.24 20.03
CA ALA A 6 17.47 2.27 20.96
C ALA A 6 17.06 1.93 22.40
N ALA A 7 15.84 2.30 22.80
CA ALA A 7 15.27 1.97 24.11
C ALA A 7 14.64 0.57 24.19
N GLY A 8 14.58 -0.19 23.08
CA GLY A 8 13.92 -1.50 23.04
C GLY A 8 12.40 -1.46 23.21
N THR A 9 11.78 -0.28 23.12
CA THR A 9 10.33 -0.07 23.33
C THR A 9 9.55 0.08 22.02
N TYR A 10 10.23 -0.05 20.87
CA TYR A 10 9.59 0.07 19.57
C TYR A 10 8.65 -1.11 19.30
N ALA A 11 7.36 -0.81 19.11
CA ALA A 11 6.36 -1.71 18.57
C ALA A 11 5.82 -1.13 17.26
N GLU A 12 5.65 -1.97 16.24
CA GLU A 12 4.93 -1.57 15.03
C GLU A 12 3.43 -1.47 15.36
N PRO A 13 2.72 -0.46 14.80
CA PRO A 13 1.27 -0.39 14.92
C PRO A 13 0.61 -1.66 14.37
N VAL A 14 -0.49 -2.07 15.01
CA VAL A 14 -1.32 -3.15 14.48
C VAL A 14 -2.10 -2.61 13.28
N LEU A 15 -1.94 -3.26 12.13
CA LEU A 15 -2.73 -2.99 10.94
C LEU A 15 -4.04 -3.77 11.01
N LEU A 16 -5.16 -3.06 10.89
CA LEU A 16 -6.50 -3.65 10.84
C LEU A 16 -7.02 -3.59 9.41
N GLN A 17 -7.75 -4.63 9.00
CA GLN A 17 -8.39 -4.64 7.69
C GLN A 17 -9.66 -3.80 7.74
N VAL A 18 -9.76 -2.79 6.88
CA VAL A 18 -10.99 -1.97 6.78
C VAL A 18 -12.20 -2.83 6.43
N ALA A 19 -12.02 -3.90 5.66
CA ALA A 19 -13.10 -4.85 5.32
C ALA A 19 -13.74 -5.52 6.55
N ASP A 20 -13.00 -5.69 7.65
CA ASP A 20 -13.51 -6.36 8.86
C ASP A 20 -14.47 -5.46 9.65
N SER A 21 -14.34 -4.13 9.54
CA SER A 21 -15.16 -3.16 10.28
C SER A 21 -16.11 -2.35 9.40
N GLN A 22 -15.69 -2.00 8.19
CA GLN A 22 -16.38 -1.11 7.25
C GLN A 22 -16.31 -1.63 5.81
N PRO A 23 -17.00 -2.74 5.49
CA PRO A 23 -16.90 -3.41 4.19
C PRO A 23 -17.36 -2.54 3.00
N ARG A 24 -18.27 -1.58 3.23
CA ARG A 24 -18.72 -0.65 2.19
C ARG A 24 -17.65 0.38 1.84
N ALA A 25 -16.92 0.87 2.85
CA ALA A 25 -15.79 1.76 2.63
C ALA A 25 -14.65 1.04 1.89
N ASP A 26 -14.31 -0.19 2.28
CA ASP A 26 -13.32 -1.03 1.58
C ASP A 26 -13.67 -1.20 0.10
N ALA A 27 -14.92 -1.60 -0.20
CA ALA A 27 -15.37 -1.76 -1.59
C ALA A 27 -15.24 -0.46 -2.39
N ARG A 28 -15.59 0.68 -1.77
CA ARG A 28 -15.49 1.99 -2.42
C ARG A 28 -14.03 2.43 -2.63
N ILE A 29 -13.14 2.14 -1.68
CA ILE A 29 -11.70 2.37 -1.79
C ILE A 29 -11.14 1.60 -2.99
N ARG A 30 -11.48 0.31 -3.13
CA ARG A 30 -11.04 -0.52 -4.25
C ARG A 30 -11.51 0.02 -5.60
N GLU A 31 -12.75 0.48 -5.69
CA GLU A 31 -13.29 1.10 -6.91
C GLU A 31 -12.52 2.38 -7.28
N VAL A 32 -12.26 3.26 -6.30
CA VAL A 32 -11.51 4.50 -6.54
C VAL A 32 -10.06 4.19 -6.93
N ALA A 33 -9.41 3.26 -6.23
CA ALA A 33 -8.04 2.82 -6.54
C ALA A 33 -7.95 2.28 -7.97
N GLN A 34 -8.88 1.41 -8.39
CA GLN A 34 -8.91 0.88 -9.76
C GLN A 34 -9.06 2.00 -10.82
N ARG A 35 -9.90 3.00 -10.53
CA ARG A 35 -10.07 4.17 -11.41
C ARG A 35 -8.81 5.01 -11.50
N LEU A 36 -8.09 5.22 -10.40
CA LEU A 36 -6.82 5.95 -10.39
C LEU A 36 -5.73 5.18 -11.13
N MET A 37 -5.62 3.87 -10.91
CA MET A 37 -4.69 3.00 -11.64
C MET A 37 -4.91 3.09 -13.15
N THR A 38 -6.16 3.01 -13.59
CA THR A 38 -6.51 3.09 -15.01
C THR A 38 -6.31 4.48 -15.57
N GLY A 39 -6.81 5.51 -14.88
CA GLY A 39 -6.85 6.88 -15.37
C GLY A 39 -5.50 7.60 -15.37
N LEU A 40 -4.64 7.28 -14.40
CA LEU A 40 -3.30 7.88 -14.26
C LEU A 40 -2.18 6.93 -14.71
N GLY A 41 -2.51 5.67 -15.02
CA GLY A 41 -1.53 4.65 -15.36
C GLY A 41 -0.64 4.24 -14.17
N LEU A 42 -1.17 4.31 -12.93
CA LEU A 42 -0.43 3.85 -11.75
C LEU A 42 -0.20 2.35 -11.84
N LYS A 43 1.05 1.94 -11.65
CA LYS A 43 1.50 0.55 -11.76
C LYS A 43 2.54 0.25 -10.70
N ASP A 44 2.66 -1.04 -10.40
CA ASP A 44 3.71 -1.61 -9.56
C ASP A 44 3.64 -1.14 -8.09
N VAL A 45 4.25 0.01 -7.77
CA VAL A 45 4.41 0.49 -6.40
C VAL A 45 3.85 1.91 -6.27
N PHE A 46 2.77 2.04 -5.52
CA PHE A 46 2.16 3.32 -5.16
C PHE A 46 1.35 3.14 -3.88
N SER A 47 1.05 4.24 -3.20
CA SER A 47 0.11 4.28 -2.07
C SER A 47 -1.04 5.24 -2.38
N ILE A 48 -2.18 5.03 -1.73
CA ILE A 48 -3.34 5.91 -1.79
C ILE A 48 -3.94 5.97 -0.38
N ASP A 49 -4.06 7.17 0.13
CA ASP A 49 -4.49 7.40 1.51
C ASP A 49 -5.91 7.94 1.53
N PHE A 50 -6.76 7.27 2.31
CA PHE A 50 -8.15 7.65 2.49
C PHE A 50 -8.42 7.90 3.97
N ARG A 51 -9.24 8.93 4.23
CA ARG A 51 -9.98 9.04 5.48
C ARG A 51 -11.32 8.31 5.31
N VAL A 52 -11.64 7.44 6.26
CA VAL A 52 -12.93 6.74 6.33
C VAL A 52 -13.74 7.31 7.49
N GLU A 53 -14.95 7.77 7.21
CA GLU A 53 -15.90 8.25 8.22
C GLU A 53 -16.77 7.11 8.76
N ALA A 54 -17.44 7.34 9.89
CA ALA A 54 -18.26 6.32 10.56
C ALA A 54 -19.47 5.84 9.73
N ASP A 55 -19.89 6.60 8.72
CA ASP A 55 -21.00 6.28 7.81
C ASP A 55 -20.55 5.62 6.50
N ASP A 56 -19.30 5.15 6.46
CA ASP A 56 -18.61 4.60 5.28
C ASP A 56 -18.27 5.63 4.19
N THR A 57 -18.48 6.93 4.43
CA THR A 57 -17.98 7.96 3.51
C THR A 57 -16.46 7.94 3.48
N ILE A 58 -15.88 7.99 2.27
CA ILE A 58 -14.43 8.05 2.09
C ILE A 58 -14.00 9.38 1.48
N HIS A 59 -12.88 9.91 1.96
CA HIS A 59 -12.24 11.10 1.43
C HIS A 59 -10.81 10.73 1.01
N LEU A 60 -10.50 10.90 -0.27
CA LEU A 60 -9.12 10.79 -0.76
C LEU A 60 -8.31 11.95 -0.16
N ILE A 61 -7.19 11.62 0.50
CA ILE A 61 -6.26 12.60 1.06
C ILE A 61 -5.13 12.84 0.05
N GLU A 62 -4.46 11.77 -0.35
CA GLU A 62 -3.32 11.82 -1.25
C GLU A 62 -3.08 10.49 -1.99
N PHE A 63 -2.16 10.52 -2.95
CA PHE A 63 -1.54 9.34 -3.54
C PHE A 63 -0.04 9.61 -3.76
N GLU A 64 0.79 8.58 -3.60
CA GLU A 64 2.23 8.66 -3.82
C GLU A 64 2.68 7.63 -4.86
N VAL A 65 3.42 8.08 -5.87
CA VAL A 65 4.01 7.21 -6.92
C VAL A 65 5.42 6.74 -6.58
N CYS A 66 5.96 7.21 -5.46
CA CYS A 66 7.24 6.80 -4.91
C CYS A 66 7.10 6.82 -3.38
N PRO A 67 6.31 5.89 -2.81
CA PRO A 67 6.05 5.89 -1.38
C PRO A 67 7.34 5.66 -0.61
N GLY A 68 7.38 6.13 0.62
CA GLY A 68 8.52 5.91 1.52
C GLY A 68 8.73 4.43 1.82
N LEU A 69 9.41 3.69 0.93
CA LEU A 69 9.55 2.23 0.95
C LEU A 69 9.88 1.58 2.31
N PRO A 70 10.67 2.20 3.21
CA PRO A 70 10.95 1.64 4.53
C PRO A 70 9.79 1.75 5.53
N CYS A 71 8.67 2.39 5.18
CA CYS A 71 7.51 2.53 6.05
C CYS A 71 6.96 1.16 6.45
N PHE A 72 6.42 1.08 7.67
CA PHE A 72 6.11 -0.20 8.31
C PHE A 72 4.92 -0.89 7.64
N ASP A 73 3.95 -0.12 7.19
CA ASP A 73 2.77 -0.53 6.44
C ASP A 73 3.14 -1.13 5.09
N PHE A 74 4.00 -0.48 4.29
CA PHE A 74 4.43 -1.05 3.02
C PHE A 74 5.24 -2.33 3.21
N ARG A 75 6.16 -2.35 4.18
CA ARG A 75 6.88 -3.57 4.55
C ARG A 75 5.94 -4.70 5.00
N ALA A 76 4.89 -4.38 5.75
CA ALA A 76 3.90 -5.36 6.18
C ALA A 76 3.05 -5.85 5.00
N TYR A 77 2.68 -4.96 4.08
CA TYR A 77 1.99 -5.31 2.84
C TYR A 77 2.82 -6.30 2.00
N CYS A 78 4.10 -6.01 1.72
CA CYS A 78 4.97 -6.92 0.97
C CYS A 78 5.02 -8.32 1.60
N ARG A 79 5.12 -8.41 2.93
CA ARG A 79 5.15 -9.71 3.62
C ARG A 79 3.83 -10.46 3.57
N THR A 80 2.72 -9.77 3.69
CA THR A 80 1.39 -10.39 3.86
C THR A 80 0.68 -10.67 2.54
N HIS A 81 0.95 -9.88 1.51
CA HIS A 81 0.26 -9.98 0.21
C HIS A 81 1.15 -10.54 -0.89
N TRP A 82 2.46 -10.26 -0.83
CA TRP A 82 3.42 -10.73 -1.84
C TRP A 82 4.34 -11.83 -1.31
N GLU A 83 4.25 -12.17 -0.02
CA GLU A 83 5.11 -13.14 0.65
C GLU A 83 6.62 -12.83 0.48
N MET A 84 6.95 -11.54 0.33
CA MET A 84 8.30 -11.06 0.02
C MET A 84 8.82 -10.07 1.07
N GLY A 85 10.14 -10.06 1.25
CA GLY A 85 10.82 -8.95 1.90
C GLY A 85 10.76 -7.69 1.04
N LEU A 86 11.01 -6.51 1.63
CA LEU A 86 10.99 -5.24 0.90
C LEU A 86 11.95 -5.25 -0.30
N ALA A 87 13.17 -5.74 -0.12
CA ALA A 87 14.16 -5.77 -1.19
C ALA A 87 13.73 -6.68 -2.36
N ASP A 88 13.21 -7.86 -2.06
CA ASP A 88 12.73 -8.82 -3.08
C ASP A 88 11.52 -8.26 -3.83
N ALA A 89 10.58 -7.64 -3.10
CA ALA A 89 9.43 -6.95 -3.69
C ALA A 89 9.86 -5.83 -4.66
N MET A 90 10.88 -5.04 -4.31
CA MET A 90 11.41 -4.00 -5.21
C MET A 90 12.14 -4.59 -6.42
N ALA A 91 12.88 -5.68 -6.24
CA ALA A 91 13.53 -6.37 -7.35
C ALA A 91 12.50 -6.95 -8.34
N GLU A 92 11.44 -7.58 -7.82
CA GLU A 92 10.36 -8.15 -8.62
C GLU A 92 9.60 -7.08 -9.42
N THR A 93 9.24 -5.97 -8.77
CA THR A 93 8.56 -4.84 -9.46
C THR A 93 9.43 -4.23 -10.55
N ALA A 94 10.74 -4.08 -10.32
CA ALA A 94 11.67 -3.64 -11.35
C ALA A 94 11.79 -4.65 -12.49
N ALA A 95 11.88 -5.95 -12.18
CA ALA A 95 11.99 -7.01 -13.18
C ALA A 95 10.76 -7.05 -14.10
N ASN A 96 9.55 -6.92 -13.52
CA ASN A 96 8.28 -6.84 -14.25
C ASN A 96 8.12 -5.59 -15.12
N ARG A 97 9.04 -4.62 -15.01
CA ARG A 97 9.05 -3.45 -15.86
C ARG A 97 10.12 -3.51 -16.94
N PHE A 98 11.26 -4.12 -16.64
CA PHE A 98 12.41 -4.14 -17.54
C PHE A 98 12.57 -5.41 -18.37
N PHE A 99 12.01 -6.55 -17.92
CA PHE A 99 12.30 -7.86 -18.51
C PHE A 99 11.09 -8.62 -19.03
N THR A 100 9.87 -8.24 -18.63
CA THR A 100 8.64 -8.67 -19.30
C THR A 100 8.49 -7.91 -20.61
N SER A 101 8.86 -8.56 -21.71
CA SER A 101 8.58 -8.07 -23.07
C SER A 101 7.09 -7.72 -23.18
N PRO A 102 6.72 -6.61 -23.85
CA PRO A 102 5.34 -6.42 -24.25
C PRO A 102 5.03 -7.55 -25.25
N THR A 103 4.32 -8.58 -24.81
CA THR A 103 3.57 -9.41 -25.75
C THR A 103 2.64 -8.46 -26.49
N GLY A 104 2.85 -8.33 -27.81
CA GLY A 104 2.11 -7.44 -28.70
C GLY A 104 0.64 -7.81 -28.88
#